data_AF-A0ABD7JQH1-F1
#
_entry.id   AF-A0ABD7JQH1-F1
#
_cell.length_a   1.000
_cell.length_b   1.000
_cell.length_c   1.000
_cell.angle_alpha   90.00
_cell.angle_beta   90.00
_cell.angle_gamma   90.00
#
_symmetry.space_group_name_H-M   'P 1'
#
loop_
_entity.id
_entity.type
_entity.pdbx_description
1 polymer ?
#
loop_
_entity_poly.entity_id
_entity_poly.type
_entity_poly.pdbx_seq_one_letter_code
_entity_poly.pdbx_strand_id
1 'polypeptide(L)' 'LKPEWVPSTGYLTVQEAQRDISHYLMHRYNWIRPHQFNDGLPPAVAEEKLNPLSGMG' A
#
# COMPACT_ATOMS: atom_id res chain seq x y z
N LEU A 1 1.84 -12.52 7.89
CA LEU A 1 0.91 -11.40 8.13
C LEU A 1 1.71 -10.21 8.65
N LYS A 2 1.32 -8.99 8.28
CA LYS A 2 1.96 -7.74 8.72
C LYS A 2 1.36 -7.33 10.07
N PRO A 3 2.07 -7.52 11.19
CA PRO A 3 1.48 -7.36 12.53
C PRO A 3 1.18 -5.91 12.89
N GLU A 4 1.70 -4.92 12.14
CA GLU A 4 1.63 -3.50 12.50
C GLU A 4 0.24 -2.85 12.31
N TRP A 5 -0.68 -3.49 11.58
CA TRP A 5 -2.02 -2.95 11.32
C TRP A 5 -3.14 -3.95 11.60
N VAL A 6 -2.81 -5.23 11.81
CA VAL A 6 -3.81 -6.26 12.13
C VAL A 6 -4.02 -6.29 13.64
N PRO A 7 -5.28 -6.24 14.13
CA PRO A 7 -5.57 -6.38 15.56
C PRO A 7 -5.01 -7.67 16.13
N SER A 8 -4.44 -7.62 17.33
CA SER A 8 -3.89 -8.79 18.03
C SER A 8 -4.95 -9.86 18.34
N THR A 9 -6.21 -9.44 18.46
CA THR A 9 -7.38 -10.30 18.64
C THR A 9 -7.94 -10.86 17.33
N GLY A 10 -7.41 -10.43 16.17
CA GLY A 10 -8.00 -10.69 14.86
C GLY A 10 -9.23 -9.82 14.57
N TYR A 11 -9.86 -10.08 13.43
CA TYR A 11 -11.08 -9.40 12.97
C TYR A 11 -12.33 -10.20 13.39
N LEU A 12 -13.35 -9.52 13.89
CA LEU A 12 -14.62 -10.14 14.24
C LEU A 12 -15.53 -10.27 13.01
N THR A 13 -15.37 -9.36 12.04
CA THR A 13 -16.14 -9.34 10.80
C THR A 13 -15.26 -9.11 9.57
N VAL A 14 -15.76 -9.53 8.41
CA VAL A 14 -15.11 -9.26 7.11
C VAL A 14 -15.08 -7.76 6.84
N GLN A 15 -16.09 -7.01 7.27
CA GLN A 15 -16.22 -5.58 7.07
C GLN A 15 -15.11 -4.80 7.80
N GLU A 16 -14.78 -5.19 9.04
CA GLU A 16 -13.65 -4.63 9.78
C GLU A 16 -12.33 -4.91 9.05
N ALA A 17 -12.11 -6.15 8.65
CA ALA A 17 -10.91 -6.52 7.89
C ALA A 17 -10.78 -5.70 6.60
N GLN A 18 -11.88 -5.54 5.87
CA GLN A 18 -11.91 -4.81 4.60
C GLN A 18 -11.66 -3.31 4.78
N ARG A 19 -12.21 -2.71 5.85
CA ARG A 19 -11.94 -1.32 6.21
C ARG A 19 -10.46 -1.11 6.50
N ASP A 20 -9.86 -1.97 7.32
CA ASP A 20 -8.46 -1.84 7.71
C ASP A 20 -7.50 -2.08 6.53
N ILE A 21 -7.78 -3.09 5.70
CA ILE A 21 -7.03 -3.32 4.45
C ILE A 21 -7.08 -2.08 3.57
N SER A 22 -8.28 -1.52 3.34
CA SER A 22 -8.45 -0.34 2.48
C SER A 22 -7.70 0.87 3.06
N HIS A 23 -7.83 1.10 4.36
CA HIS A 23 -7.14 2.19 5.04
C HIS A 23 -5.61 2.03 4.98
N TYR A 24 -5.10 0.82 5.24
CA TYR A 24 -3.69 0.51 5.18
C TYR A 24 -3.13 0.71 3.76
N LEU A 25 -3.83 0.23 2.73
CA LEU A 25 -3.41 0.40 1.34
C LEU A 25 -3.34 1.89 0.96
N MET A 26 -4.40 2.64 1.23
CA MET A 26 -4.51 4.04 0.83
C MET A 26 -3.58 4.99 1.57
N HIS A 27 -3.27 4.75 2.85
CA HIS A 27 -2.54 5.73 3.66
C HIS A 27 -1.10 5.32 3.97
N ARG A 28 -0.79 4.02 3.97
CA ARG A 28 0.51 3.51 4.40
C ARG A 28 1.24 2.80 3.27
N TYR A 29 0.64 1.77 2.69
CA TYR A 29 1.30 0.94 1.69
C TYR A 29 1.70 1.76 0.46
N ASN A 30 0.76 2.49 -0.14
CA ASN A 30 1.01 3.19 -1.41
C ASN A 30 1.97 4.38 -1.27
N TRP A 31 2.00 5.05 -0.13
CA TRP A 31 2.69 6.34 0.04
C TRP A 31 3.89 6.34 0.97
N ILE A 32 3.96 5.42 1.91
CA ILE A 32 4.96 5.45 2.99
C ILE A 32 5.89 4.25 2.91
N ARG A 33 5.39 3.10 2.42
CA ARG A 33 6.14 1.85 2.54
C ARG A 33 7.29 1.78 1.53
N PRO A 34 8.56 1.74 1.98
CA PRO A 34 9.68 1.57 1.06
C PRO A 34 9.65 0.16 0.47
N HIS A 35 9.98 0.06 -0.82
CA HIS A 35 9.96 -1.19 -1.55
C HIS A 35 11.30 -1.45 -2.24
N GLN A 36 11.90 -2.61 -1.97
CA GLN A 36 13.24 -2.96 -2.50
C GLN A 36 13.29 -2.98 -4.04
N PHE A 37 12.18 -3.32 -4.69
CA PHE A 37 12.09 -3.35 -6.15
C PHE A 37 11.78 -1.98 -6.77
N ASN A 38 11.54 -0.96 -5.93
CA ASN A 38 11.28 0.41 -6.37
C ASN A 38 12.40 1.34 -5.88
N ASP A 39 13.62 0.82 -5.71
CA ASP A 39 14.77 1.56 -5.15
C ASP A 39 14.49 2.19 -3.77
N GLY A 40 13.66 1.52 -2.97
CA GLY A 40 13.22 2.02 -1.66
C GLY A 40 12.09 3.04 -1.73
N LEU A 41 11.57 3.37 -2.92
CA LEU A 41 10.44 4.29 -3.07
C LEU A 41 9.11 3.62 -2.74
N PRO A 42 8.11 4.41 -2.27
CA PRO A 42 6.74 3.96 -2.19
C PRO A 42 6.14 3.62 -3.56
N PRO A 43 5.18 2.67 -3.63
CA PRO A 43 4.51 2.29 -4.87
C PRO A 43 3.96 3.46 -5.70
N ALA A 44 3.20 4.38 -5.09
CA ALA A 44 2.60 5.50 -5.80
C ALA A 44 3.65 6.43 -6.44
N VAL A 45 4.76 6.65 -5.74
CA VAL A 45 5.87 7.47 -6.24
C VAL A 45 6.60 6.77 -7.38
N ALA A 46 6.77 5.45 -7.29
CA ALA A 46 7.40 4.67 -8.35
C ALA A 46 6.53 4.62 -9.61
N GLU A 47 5.22 4.44 -9.47
CA GLU A 47 4.26 4.46 -10.58
C GLU A 47 4.15 5.85 -11.22
N GLU A 48 4.11 6.93 -10.43
CA GLU A 48 4.13 8.30 -10.94
C GLU A 48 5.41 8.59 -11.75
N LYS A 49 6.56 8.02 -11.38
CA LYS A 49 7.80 8.10 -12.16
C LYS A 49 7.79 7.27 -13.44
N LEU A 50 7.01 6.18 -13.48
CA LEU A 50 6.85 5.35 -14.68
C LEU A 50 5.84 5.96 -15.67
N ASN A 51 4.79 6.64 -15.18
CA ASN A 51 3.76 7.27 -16.02
C ASN A 51 4.23 8.37 -17.00
N PRO A 52 5.28 9.19 -16.77
CA PRO A 52 5.78 10.12 -17.80
C PRO A 52 6.35 9.41 -19.03
N LEU A 53 6.63 8.10 -18.98
CA LEU A 53 7.05 7.31 -20.13
C LEU A 53 5.87 6.69 -20.91
N SER A 54 4.65 6.78 -20.39
CA SER A 54 3.47 6.12 -20.98
C SER A 54 2.70 7.01 -21.98
N GLY A 55 3.19 8.22 -22.26
CA GLY A 55 2.60 9.20 -23.18
C GLY A 55 3.35 9.43 -24.51
N MET A 56 4.33 8.59 -24.84
CA MET A 56 4.91 8.55 -26.20
C MET A 56 4.32 7.37 -26.97
N GLY A 57 3.16 7.59 -27.58
CA GLY A 57 2.50 6.68 -28.51
C GLY A 57 1.46 7.42 -29.33
#